data_AF-A0A935DJ07-F1
#
_entry.id   AF-A0A935DJ07-F1
#
_cell.length_a   1.000
_cell.length_b   1.000
_cell.length_c   1.000
_cell.angle_alpha   90.00
_cell.angle_beta   90.00
_cell.angle_gamma   90.00
#
_symmetry.space_group_name_H-M   'P 1'
#
loop_
_entity.id
_entity.type
_entity.pdbx_description
1 polymer ?
#
loop_
_entity_poly.entity_id
_entity_poly.type
_entity_poly.pdbx_seq_one_letter_code
_entity_poly.pdbx_strand_id
1 'polypeptide(L)'
;MDSLEQRTGIALPLPDGDRGGTPSFDLYLYARRSPSGRALPDALSYAGPWDRATAFAIVEAGLDPAARRRAVAQSIAEGCVYGAKADHPIGFVRAMGASLARRATGGELDPDDVLEFQSEPARAWWSDDARSPAAQRGAAVVLDAMSSRWDDDRGTFLRGLLEAPVQRTPPGWPRFWNEPDVMEVLRRVTRDEPRGFWGALLTAASARAVLDPAPPARTVQWSALPSWTLVTGVAPTGQASMVLDLGDAPLRAAVGVWVHASPYHRWMASLVRLDRDGRVLGSVDSELISNGEWSAQVDALEGVAKLVLVVVSAGDEQMDPDGEPIRDGWVAMNVGRI
;
A
#
# COMPACT_ATOMS: atom_id res chain seq x y z
N MET A 1 -8.45 -23.88 18.85
CA MET A 1 -7.71 -22.68 19.28
C MET A 1 -6.67 -22.46 18.19
N ASP A 2 -7.06 -21.65 17.20
CA ASP A 2 -6.51 -21.68 15.84
C ASP A 2 -5.20 -20.89 15.69
N SER A 3 -4.40 -21.28 14.71
CA SER A 3 -3.03 -20.79 14.51
C SER A 3 -2.93 -19.29 14.22
N LEU A 4 -4.00 -18.61 13.78
CA LEU A 4 -3.97 -17.18 13.47
C LEU A 4 -3.90 -16.34 14.74
N GLU A 5 -4.89 -16.42 15.63
CA GLU A 5 -4.93 -15.68 16.89
C GLU A 5 -3.69 -15.98 17.76
N GLN A 6 -3.25 -17.23 17.81
CA GLN A 6 -2.04 -17.61 18.54
C GLN A 6 -0.74 -17.04 17.94
N ARG A 7 -0.67 -16.84 16.62
CA ARG A 7 0.54 -16.33 15.95
C ARG A 7 0.57 -14.82 15.83
N THR A 8 -0.57 -14.19 15.57
CA THR A 8 -0.66 -12.75 15.28
C THR A 8 -1.27 -11.94 16.42
N GLY A 9 -1.90 -12.58 17.40
CA GLY A 9 -2.62 -11.89 18.46
C GLY A 9 -3.84 -11.10 17.99
N ILE A 10 -4.27 -11.30 16.73
CA ILE A 10 -5.45 -10.67 16.14
C ILE A 10 -6.67 -11.49 16.52
N ALA A 11 -7.69 -10.81 17.05
CA ALA A 11 -8.95 -11.45 17.42
C ALA A 11 -9.62 -12.12 16.21
N LEU A 12 -10.27 -13.25 16.44
CA LEU A 12 -11.08 -13.93 15.43
C LEU A 12 -12.27 -13.05 14.98
N PRO A 13 -12.88 -13.33 13.82
CA PRO A 13 -14.04 -12.58 13.35
C PRO A 13 -15.17 -12.61 14.39
N LEU A 14 -16.00 -11.56 14.38
CA LEU A 14 -17.15 -11.51 15.28
C LEU A 14 -18.14 -12.64 14.98
N PRO A 15 -18.75 -13.25 16.02
CA PRO A 15 -19.96 -14.07 15.90
C PRO A 15 -21.04 -13.39 15.07
N ASP A 16 -21.66 -14.10 14.13
CA ASP A 16 -22.77 -13.56 13.31
C ASP A 16 -24.17 -13.79 13.92
N GLY A 17 -24.23 -14.27 15.16
CA GLY A 17 -25.48 -14.38 15.93
C GLY A 17 -26.41 -15.48 15.45
N ASP A 18 -25.86 -16.66 15.13
CA ASP A 18 -26.59 -17.87 14.71
C ASP A 18 -27.21 -17.79 13.31
N ARG A 19 -26.78 -16.86 12.45
CA ARG A 19 -27.35 -16.69 11.10
C ARG A 19 -27.08 -17.92 10.20
N GLY A 20 -25.98 -18.63 10.41
CA GLY A 20 -25.68 -19.94 9.80
C GLY A 20 -25.99 -21.15 10.67
N GLY A 21 -26.73 -20.97 11.77
CA GLY A 21 -27.09 -22.03 12.71
C GLY A 21 -26.08 -22.27 13.84
N THR A 22 -24.99 -21.49 13.89
CA THR A 22 -24.07 -21.43 15.04
C THR A 22 -23.59 -19.98 15.24
N PRO A 23 -23.08 -19.59 16.42
CA PRO A 23 -22.64 -18.21 16.67
C PRO A 23 -21.22 -17.98 16.16
N SER A 24 -20.73 -18.77 15.19
CA SER A 24 -19.37 -18.67 14.66
C SER A 24 -19.37 -17.87 13.38
N PHE A 25 -18.18 -17.53 12.86
CA PHE A 25 -18.05 -16.96 11.53
C PHE A 25 -18.49 -17.97 10.46
N ASP A 26 -19.48 -17.60 9.66
CA ASP A 26 -19.96 -18.43 8.57
C ASP A 26 -19.07 -18.36 7.31
N LEU A 27 -18.79 -19.54 6.75
CA LEU A 27 -18.16 -19.69 5.45
C LEU A 27 -19.03 -20.53 4.52
N TYR A 28 -19.53 -19.90 3.47
CA TYR A 28 -20.37 -20.54 2.47
C TYR A 28 -19.53 -21.00 1.27
N LEU A 29 -19.67 -22.28 0.91
CA LEU A 29 -19.08 -22.84 -0.31
C LEU A 29 -20.07 -22.71 -1.47
N TYR A 30 -19.68 -21.98 -2.52
CA TYR A 30 -20.52 -21.74 -3.68
C TYR A 30 -20.00 -22.48 -4.91
N ALA A 31 -20.89 -23.21 -5.61
CA ALA A 31 -20.52 -24.07 -6.74
C ALA A 31 -20.27 -23.33 -8.06
N ARG A 32 -20.70 -22.06 -8.18
CA ARG A 32 -20.46 -21.22 -9.36
C ARG A 32 -19.30 -20.27 -9.11
N ARG A 33 -18.52 -19.97 -10.17
CA ARG A 33 -17.49 -18.92 -10.21
C ARG A 33 -18.03 -17.65 -9.56
N SER A 34 -17.66 -17.46 -8.31
CA SER A 34 -17.97 -16.28 -7.52
C SER A 34 -16.63 -15.68 -7.14
N PRO A 35 -16.53 -14.35 -6.93
CA PRO A 35 -15.32 -13.76 -6.38
C PRO A 35 -14.99 -14.48 -5.07
N SER A 36 -13.92 -15.28 -5.08
CA SER A 36 -13.52 -16.12 -3.95
C SER A 36 -12.55 -15.36 -3.06
N GLY A 37 -12.51 -15.73 -1.78
CA GLY A 37 -11.59 -15.15 -0.82
C GLY A 37 -11.96 -13.74 -0.36
N ARG A 38 -13.26 -13.44 -0.24
CA ARG A 38 -13.74 -12.19 0.36
C ARG A 38 -14.67 -12.42 1.54
N ALA A 39 -14.64 -11.53 2.51
CA ALA A 39 -15.69 -11.39 3.51
C ALA A 39 -16.66 -10.28 3.11
N LEU A 40 -17.93 -10.46 3.43
CA LEU A 40 -18.98 -9.46 3.25
C LEU A 40 -19.47 -9.03 4.63
N PRO A 41 -19.49 -7.72 4.93
CA PRO A 41 -20.07 -7.23 6.18
C PRO A 41 -21.56 -7.55 6.19
N ASP A 42 -22.07 -7.91 7.35
CA ASP A 42 -23.43 -8.44 7.52
C ASP A 42 -24.28 -7.52 8.39
N ALA A 43 -23.86 -7.30 9.64
CA ALA A 43 -24.54 -6.39 10.55
C ALA A 43 -23.54 -5.63 11.44
N LEU A 44 -23.90 -4.40 11.80
CA LEU A 44 -23.17 -3.68 12.83
C LEU A 44 -23.39 -4.34 14.18
N SER A 45 -22.29 -4.50 14.92
CA SER A 45 -22.30 -5.04 16.27
C SER A 45 -22.27 -3.89 17.27
N TYR A 46 -23.36 -3.73 18.02
CA TYR A 46 -23.49 -2.77 19.10
C TYR A 46 -23.15 -3.35 20.48
N ALA A 47 -22.71 -4.63 20.52
CA ALA A 47 -22.37 -5.31 21.76
C ALA A 47 -21.05 -4.81 22.38
N GLY A 48 -20.19 -4.18 21.58
CA GLY A 48 -18.90 -3.64 21.99
C GLY A 48 -18.91 -2.11 22.13
N PRO A 49 -17.85 -1.55 22.74
CA PRO A 49 -17.69 -0.10 22.84
C PRO A 49 -17.33 0.58 21.51
N TRP A 50 -17.04 -0.18 20.45
CA TRP A 50 -16.50 0.30 19.18
C TRP A 50 -17.41 -0.05 17.99
N ASP A 51 -17.25 0.68 16.89
CA ASP A 51 -17.94 0.41 15.62
C ASP A 51 -17.34 -0.81 14.96
N ARG A 52 -18.06 -1.93 15.04
CA ARG A 52 -17.61 -3.23 14.53
C ARG A 52 -18.69 -3.84 13.65
N ALA A 53 -18.31 -4.72 12.74
CA ALA A 53 -19.27 -5.44 11.92
C ALA A 53 -19.03 -6.95 12.04
N THR A 54 -20.14 -7.70 12.10
CA THR A 54 -20.13 -9.12 11.78
C THR A 54 -19.93 -9.26 10.27
N ALA A 55 -19.38 -10.40 9.85
CA ALA A 55 -19.18 -10.68 8.45
C ALA A 55 -19.33 -12.18 8.20
N PHE A 56 -19.61 -12.53 6.94
CA PHE A 56 -19.57 -13.92 6.46
C PHE A 56 -18.70 -14.00 5.20
N ALA A 57 -18.26 -15.20 4.87
CA ALA A 57 -17.44 -15.45 3.70
C ALA A 57 -18.15 -16.27 2.63
N ILE A 58 -17.77 -16.02 1.38
CA ILE A 58 -18.11 -16.90 0.25
C ILE A 58 -16.82 -17.37 -0.39
N VAL A 59 -16.65 -18.68 -0.51
CA VAL A 59 -15.50 -19.31 -1.17
C VAL A 59 -15.99 -20.23 -2.29
N GLU A 60 -15.32 -20.17 -3.43
CA GLU A 60 -15.64 -21.03 -4.57
C GLU A 60 -15.26 -22.49 -4.26
N ALA A 61 -16.23 -23.39 -4.43
CA ALA A 61 -16.07 -24.82 -4.12
C ALA A 61 -15.17 -25.55 -5.13
N GLY A 62 -15.01 -25.03 -6.35
CA GLY A 62 -14.24 -25.61 -7.44
C GLY A 62 -12.72 -25.32 -7.39
N LEU A 63 -12.27 -24.48 -6.46
CA LEU A 63 -10.84 -24.16 -6.31
C LEU A 63 -10.04 -25.42 -5.94
N ASP A 64 -8.82 -25.49 -6.47
CA ASP A 64 -7.84 -26.47 -6.02
C ASP A 64 -7.56 -26.31 -4.50
N PRO A 65 -7.02 -27.34 -3.83
CA PRO A 65 -6.85 -27.31 -2.37
C PRO A 65 -5.99 -26.14 -1.86
N ALA A 66 -4.96 -25.72 -2.60
CA ALA A 66 -4.07 -24.64 -2.18
C ALA A 66 -4.75 -23.28 -2.34
N ALA A 67 -5.38 -23.04 -3.51
CA ALA A 67 -6.15 -21.83 -3.78
C ALA A 67 -7.34 -21.69 -2.81
N ARG A 68 -8.03 -22.79 -2.51
CA ARG A 68 -9.11 -22.81 -1.51
C ARG A 68 -8.61 -22.45 -0.12
N ARG A 69 -7.47 -23.02 0.30
CA ARG A 69 -6.88 -22.71 1.61
C ARG A 69 -6.53 -21.23 1.73
N ARG A 70 -5.95 -20.63 0.68
CA ARG A 70 -5.64 -19.20 0.63
C ARG A 70 -6.92 -18.36 0.70
N ALA A 71 -7.93 -18.70 -0.12
CA ALA A 71 -9.22 -18.01 -0.13
C ALA A 71 -9.93 -18.06 1.22
N VAL A 72 -9.98 -19.22 1.87
CA VAL A 72 -10.55 -19.37 3.23
C VAL A 72 -9.79 -18.51 4.23
N ALA A 73 -8.45 -18.57 4.24
CA ALA A 73 -7.64 -17.79 5.17
C ALA A 73 -7.83 -16.27 4.97
N GLN A 74 -7.92 -15.81 3.72
CA GLN A 74 -8.18 -14.41 3.41
C GLN A 74 -9.57 -13.96 3.82
N SER A 75 -10.59 -14.75 3.50
CA SER A 75 -11.96 -14.49 3.93
C SER A 75 -12.08 -14.37 5.46
N ILE A 76 -11.44 -15.27 6.21
CA ILE A 76 -11.42 -15.19 7.67
C ILE A 76 -10.67 -13.93 8.13
N ALA A 77 -9.51 -13.63 7.52
CA ALA A 77 -8.74 -12.44 7.87
C ALA A 77 -9.50 -11.13 7.61
N GLU A 78 -10.19 -11.00 6.47
CA GLU A 78 -11.07 -9.84 6.20
C GLU A 78 -12.21 -9.76 7.23
N GLY A 79 -12.77 -10.91 7.65
CA GLY A 79 -13.73 -10.98 8.76
C GLY A 79 -13.16 -10.47 10.09
N CYS A 80 -11.88 -10.76 10.40
CA CYS A 80 -11.20 -10.18 11.54
C CYS A 80 -11.09 -8.66 11.41
N VAL A 81 -10.82 -8.15 10.19
CA VAL A 81 -10.70 -6.71 9.95
C VAL A 81 -12.01 -5.97 10.22
N TYR A 82 -13.12 -6.43 9.63
CA TYR A 82 -14.47 -5.89 9.93
C TYR A 82 -14.83 -6.05 11.40
N GLY A 83 -14.39 -7.16 11.99
CA GLY A 83 -14.53 -7.45 13.40
C GLY A 83 -13.73 -6.49 14.28
N ALA A 84 -12.65 -5.85 13.81
CA ALA A 84 -11.93 -4.84 14.57
C ALA A 84 -12.58 -3.46 14.42
N LYS A 85 -12.87 -3.06 13.17
CA LYS A 85 -13.46 -1.77 12.82
C LYS A 85 -14.29 -1.90 11.54
N ALA A 86 -15.54 -1.44 11.59
CA ALA A 86 -16.51 -1.63 10.50
C ALA A 86 -16.23 -0.77 9.25
N ASP A 87 -15.58 0.37 9.42
CA ASP A 87 -15.47 1.45 8.42
C ASP A 87 -14.05 1.60 7.84
N HIS A 88 -13.21 0.59 7.94
CA HIS A 88 -11.94 0.59 7.20
C HIS A 88 -12.20 0.72 5.68
N PRO A 89 -11.36 1.46 4.93
CA PRO A 89 -11.43 1.49 3.47
C PRO A 89 -11.37 0.08 2.90
N ILE A 90 -12.19 -0.23 1.88
CA ILE A 90 -12.27 -1.60 1.34
C ILE A 90 -10.93 -2.02 0.72
N GLY A 91 -10.16 -1.07 0.18
CA GLY A 91 -8.81 -1.30 -0.28
C GLY A 91 -7.88 -1.82 0.83
N PHE A 92 -7.99 -1.23 2.03
CA PHE A 92 -7.22 -1.65 3.20
C PHE A 92 -7.68 -3.00 3.73
N VAL A 93 -9.00 -3.25 3.81
CA VAL A 93 -9.56 -4.54 4.25
C VAL A 93 -9.00 -5.69 3.41
N ARG A 94 -9.00 -5.54 2.08
CA ARG A 94 -8.49 -6.56 1.15
C ARG A 94 -6.99 -6.73 1.22
N ALA A 95 -6.23 -5.64 1.30
CA ALA A 95 -4.77 -5.68 1.44
C ALA A 95 -4.36 -6.35 2.76
N MET A 96 -4.97 -5.95 3.88
CA MET A 96 -4.72 -6.53 5.20
C MET A 96 -5.14 -8.00 5.24
N GLY A 97 -6.31 -8.33 4.70
CA GLY A 97 -6.78 -9.71 4.57
C GLY A 97 -5.79 -10.60 3.83
N ALA A 98 -5.26 -10.14 2.69
CA ALA A 98 -4.27 -10.87 1.90
C ALA A 98 -2.92 -11.03 2.63
N SER A 99 -2.41 -9.97 3.28
CA SER A 99 -1.17 -10.05 4.07
C SER A 99 -1.30 -11.01 5.26
N LEU A 100 -2.42 -10.97 5.99
CA LEU A 100 -2.68 -11.88 7.11
C LEU A 100 -2.88 -13.33 6.65
N ALA A 101 -3.59 -13.56 5.54
CA ALA A 101 -3.78 -14.88 4.97
C ALA A 101 -2.45 -15.52 4.55
N ARG A 102 -1.56 -14.73 3.95
CA ARG A 102 -0.20 -15.15 3.58
C ARG A 102 0.54 -15.68 4.82
N ARG A 103 0.54 -14.92 5.91
CA ARG A 103 1.18 -15.33 7.18
C ARG A 103 0.54 -16.56 7.80
N ALA A 104 -0.79 -16.65 7.77
CA ALA A 104 -1.54 -17.77 8.31
C ALA A 104 -1.20 -19.08 7.59
N THR A 105 -1.06 -19.01 6.26
CA THR A 105 -0.85 -20.17 5.38
C THR A 105 0.62 -20.48 5.15
N GLY A 106 1.52 -19.53 5.38
CA GLY A 106 2.94 -19.64 5.02
C GLY A 106 3.20 -19.59 3.51
N GLY A 107 2.21 -19.15 2.72
CA GLY A 107 2.34 -19.00 1.27
C GLY A 107 2.95 -17.66 0.86
N GLU A 108 2.99 -17.41 -0.44
CA GLU A 108 3.30 -16.10 -1.02
C GLU A 108 2.02 -15.33 -1.37
N LEU A 109 2.15 -14.01 -1.59
CA LEU A 109 1.08 -13.23 -2.23
C LEU A 109 0.81 -13.78 -3.63
N ASP A 110 -0.41 -13.58 -4.12
CA ASP A 110 -0.74 -13.97 -5.49
C ASP A 110 0.00 -13.06 -6.48
N PRO A 111 0.86 -13.60 -7.37
CA PRO A 111 1.61 -12.76 -8.31
C PRO A 111 0.71 -11.95 -9.25
N ASP A 112 -0.46 -12.46 -9.62
CA ASP A 112 -1.38 -11.76 -10.51
C ASP A 112 -2.01 -10.55 -9.80
N ASP A 113 -2.38 -10.71 -8.53
CA ASP A 113 -2.87 -9.60 -7.70
C ASP A 113 -1.80 -8.51 -7.55
N VAL A 114 -0.54 -8.90 -7.28
CA VAL A 114 0.59 -7.97 -7.18
C VAL A 114 0.81 -7.26 -8.52
N LEU A 115 0.86 -7.99 -9.63
CA LEU A 115 1.03 -7.39 -10.97
C LEU A 115 -0.07 -6.37 -11.29
N GLU A 116 -1.32 -6.68 -10.94
CA GLU A 116 -2.43 -5.77 -11.18
C GLU A 116 -2.31 -4.49 -10.35
N PHE A 117 -1.96 -4.60 -9.06
CA PHE A 117 -1.64 -3.44 -8.22
C PHE A 117 -0.47 -2.62 -8.78
N GLN A 118 0.60 -3.29 -9.23
CA GLN A 118 1.79 -2.64 -9.76
C GLN A 118 1.54 -1.92 -11.08
N SER A 119 0.53 -2.31 -11.85
CA SER A 119 0.20 -1.72 -13.15
C SER A 119 -0.28 -0.27 -13.09
N GLU A 120 -0.70 0.22 -11.91
CA GLU A 120 -1.18 1.58 -11.69
C GLU A 120 -0.44 2.28 -10.54
N PRO A 121 0.86 2.61 -10.69
CA PRO A 121 1.67 3.19 -9.62
C PRO A 121 1.13 4.51 -9.07
N ALA A 122 0.45 5.31 -9.91
CA ALA A 122 -0.09 6.62 -9.56
C ALA A 122 -1.31 6.57 -8.63
N ARG A 123 -1.97 5.43 -8.46
CA ARG A 123 -3.11 5.28 -7.55
C ARG A 123 -2.68 5.15 -6.10
N ALA A 124 -3.56 5.57 -5.19
CA ALA A 124 -3.38 5.38 -3.77
C ALA A 124 -3.33 3.89 -3.40
N TRP A 125 -2.52 3.54 -2.40
CA TRP A 125 -2.28 2.13 -2.05
C TRP A 125 -3.54 1.38 -1.65
N TRP A 126 -4.41 2.01 -0.86
CA TRP A 126 -5.64 1.41 -0.35
C TRP A 126 -6.87 2.13 -0.86
N SER A 127 -6.87 2.45 -2.16
CA SER A 127 -7.99 3.12 -2.82
C SER A 127 -9.22 2.22 -2.91
N ASP A 128 -10.38 2.78 -2.59
CA ASP A 128 -11.68 2.16 -2.86
C ASP A 128 -11.99 2.14 -4.37
N ASP A 129 -11.41 3.07 -5.13
CA ASP A 129 -11.53 3.22 -6.59
C ASP A 129 -10.45 2.42 -7.37
N ALA A 130 -9.91 1.37 -6.77
CA ALA A 130 -9.02 0.46 -7.50
C ALA A 130 -9.74 -0.19 -8.69
N ARG A 131 -9.01 -0.45 -9.78
CA ARG A 131 -9.58 -1.06 -11.00
C ARG A 131 -10.26 -2.40 -10.76
N SER A 132 -9.78 -3.15 -9.76
CA SER A 132 -10.32 -4.46 -9.45
C SER A 132 -10.08 -4.87 -7.99
N PRO A 133 -10.80 -5.90 -7.51
CA PRO A 133 -10.49 -6.56 -6.25
C PRO A 133 -9.08 -7.14 -6.16
N ALA A 134 -8.51 -7.59 -7.29
CA ALA A 134 -7.17 -8.15 -7.35
C ALA A 134 -6.11 -7.08 -7.07
N ALA A 135 -6.25 -5.88 -7.65
CA ALA A 135 -5.38 -4.75 -7.33
C ALA A 135 -5.41 -4.38 -5.83
N GLN A 136 -6.59 -4.45 -5.18
CA GLN A 136 -6.69 -4.15 -3.75
C GLN A 136 -6.03 -5.22 -2.87
N ARG A 137 -6.08 -6.49 -3.27
CA ARG A 137 -5.32 -7.56 -2.59
C ARG A 137 -3.83 -7.41 -2.84
N GLY A 138 -3.43 -7.06 -4.06
CA GLY A 138 -2.03 -6.84 -4.45
C GLY A 138 -1.35 -5.72 -3.65
N ALA A 139 -2.11 -4.72 -3.20
CA ALA A 139 -1.63 -3.68 -2.29
C ALA A 139 -1.13 -4.23 -0.94
N ALA A 140 -1.36 -5.51 -0.62
CA ALA A 140 -0.71 -6.20 0.49
C ALA A 140 0.82 -6.16 0.42
N VAL A 141 1.41 -6.03 -0.78
CA VAL A 141 2.86 -5.87 -0.93
C VAL A 141 3.39 -4.64 -0.18
N VAL A 142 2.59 -3.59 -0.06
CA VAL A 142 2.94 -2.40 0.73
C VAL A 142 2.96 -2.76 2.21
N LEU A 143 1.92 -3.42 2.73
CA LEU A 143 1.86 -3.86 4.12
C LEU A 143 3.01 -4.82 4.47
N ASP A 144 3.37 -5.71 3.55
CA ASP A 144 4.47 -6.64 3.71
C ASP A 144 5.83 -5.92 3.70
N ALA A 145 6.03 -4.95 2.81
CA ALA A 145 7.23 -4.12 2.79
C ALA A 145 7.37 -3.31 4.09
N MET A 146 6.29 -2.68 4.55
CA MET A 146 6.26 -1.97 5.84
C MET A 146 6.54 -2.92 7.00
N SER A 147 5.86 -4.06 7.04
CA SER A 147 6.04 -5.02 8.11
C SER A 147 7.44 -5.62 8.14
N SER A 148 8.07 -5.88 6.99
CA SER A 148 9.44 -6.44 6.97
C SER A 148 10.45 -5.56 7.71
N ARG A 149 10.12 -4.27 7.86
CA ARG A 149 10.92 -3.27 8.56
C ARG A 149 10.48 -3.05 10.00
N TRP A 150 9.17 -2.94 10.25
CA TRP A 150 8.64 -2.46 11.53
C TRP A 150 7.94 -3.52 12.37
N ASP A 151 7.72 -4.71 11.83
CA ASP A 151 7.05 -5.78 12.53
C ASP A 151 8.04 -6.78 13.10
N ASP A 152 7.64 -7.40 14.19
CA ASP A 152 8.33 -8.56 14.76
C ASP A 152 7.57 -9.85 14.40
N ASP A 153 8.10 -11.00 14.83
CA ASP A 153 7.43 -12.30 14.65
C ASP A 153 6.03 -12.36 15.30
N ARG A 154 5.68 -11.38 16.15
CA ARG A 154 4.40 -11.28 16.85
C ARG A 154 3.34 -10.52 16.08
N GLY A 155 3.67 -9.89 14.95
CA GLY A 155 2.69 -9.13 14.16
C GLY A 155 2.24 -7.82 14.81
N THR A 156 3.05 -7.27 15.73
CA THR A 156 2.71 -6.08 16.52
C THR A 156 2.37 -4.87 15.64
N PHE A 157 3.08 -4.67 14.53
CA PHE A 157 2.85 -3.54 13.62
C PHE A 157 1.51 -3.68 12.90
N LEU A 158 1.25 -4.83 12.25
CA LEU A 158 -0.02 -5.04 11.53
C LEU A 158 -1.22 -5.01 12.48
N ARG A 159 -1.08 -5.59 13.68
CA ARG A 159 -2.13 -5.50 14.70
C ARG A 159 -2.35 -4.06 15.14
N GLY A 160 -1.29 -3.28 15.32
CA GLY A 160 -1.38 -1.86 15.64
C GLY A 160 -2.13 -1.07 14.58
N LEU A 161 -1.85 -1.30 13.29
CA LEU A 161 -2.58 -0.68 12.18
C LEU A 161 -4.06 -1.05 12.16
N LEU A 162 -4.39 -2.26 12.60
CA LEU A 162 -5.77 -2.74 12.66
C LEU A 162 -6.54 -2.20 13.87
N GLU A 163 -5.93 -2.20 15.05
CA GLU A 163 -6.63 -1.97 16.31
C GLU A 163 -6.52 -0.54 16.84
N ALA A 164 -5.48 0.22 16.46
CA ALA A 164 -5.33 1.61 16.89
C ALA A 164 -6.35 2.60 16.29
N PRO A 165 -6.90 2.44 15.06
CA PRO A 165 -7.92 3.34 14.51
C PRO A 165 -9.35 3.00 15.00
N VAL A 166 -9.49 2.00 15.87
CA VAL A 166 -10.79 1.55 16.38
C VAL A 166 -11.41 2.64 17.25
N GLN A 167 -12.68 2.94 17.00
CA GLN A 167 -13.40 4.02 17.66
C GLN A 167 -14.90 3.77 17.70
N ARG A 168 -15.60 4.70 18.35
CA ARG A 168 -17.06 4.70 18.46
C ARG A 168 -17.63 5.94 17.78
N THR A 169 -18.58 5.73 16.89
CA THR A 169 -19.34 6.79 16.26
C THR A 169 -20.27 7.41 17.31
N PRO A 170 -20.21 8.73 17.53
CA PRO A 170 -21.08 9.35 18.50
C PRO A 170 -22.55 9.21 18.09
N PRO A 171 -23.48 9.11 19.05
CA PRO A 171 -24.91 8.99 18.74
C PRO A 171 -25.43 10.12 17.86
N GLY A 172 -26.26 9.79 16.88
CA GLY A 172 -26.89 10.77 15.98
C GLY A 172 -26.06 11.21 14.79
N TRP A 173 -24.84 10.68 14.63
CA TRP A 173 -24.02 10.93 13.44
C TRP A 173 -24.56 10.15 12.23
N PRO A 174 -24.58 10.77 11.04
CA PRO A 174 -25.16 10.15 9.84
C PRO A 174 -24.23 9.12 9.17
N ARG A 175 -22.95 9.07 9.57
CA ARG A 175 -21.91 8.18 9.04
C ARG A 175 -20.97 7.77 10.16
N PHE A 176 -20.14 6.76 9.89
CA PHE A 176 -19.07 6.39 10.81
C PHE A 176 -18.12 7.56 11.05
N TRP A 177 -17.78 7.77 12.31
CA TRP A 177 -16.65 8.58 12.68
C TRP A 177 -15.38 7.83 12.27
N ASN A 178 -14.53 8.46 11.47
CA ASN A 178 -13.38 7.82 10.83
C ASN A 178 -12.01 8.39 11.28
N GLU A 179 -11.95 9.13 12.40
CA GLU A 179 -10.70 9.73 12.93
C GLU A 179 -10.35 9.32 14.38
N PRO A 180 -9.25 8.57 14.63
CA PRO A 180 -8.13 8.38 13.71
C PRO A 180 -8.35 7.30 12.65
N ASP A 181 -7.92 7.59 11.42
CA ASP A 181 -7.84 6.61 10.34
C ASP A 181 -6.51 5.82 10.33
N VAL A 182 -6.37 4.87 9.42
CA VAL A 182 -5.15 4.06 9.28
C VAL A 182 -3.92 4.91 8.92
N MET A 183 -4.10 6.01 8.17
CA MET A 183 -3.01 6.90 7.79
C MET A 183 -2.57 7.75 8.97
N GLU A 184 -3.47 8.18 9.85
CA GLU A 184 -3.15 8.86 11.10
C GLU A 184 -2.39 7.93 12.05
N VAL A 185 -2.82 6.67 12.16
CA VAL A 185 -2.08 5.65 12.92
C VAL A 185 -0.69 5.47 12.34
N LEU A 186 -0.55 5.33 11.01
CA LEU A 186 0.76 5.25 10.35
C LEU A 186 1.63 6.47 10.68
N ARG A 187 1.08 7.69 10.60
CA ARG A 187 1.81 8.92 10.95
C ARG A 187 2.34 8.86 12.37
N ARG A 188 1.56 8.34 13.30
CA ARG A 188 1.93 8.24 14.71
C ARG A 188 3.00 7.19 14.96
N VAL A 189 2.87 5.99 14.39
CA VAL A 189 3.84 4.89 14.62
C VAL A 189 5.17 5.10 13.92
N THR A 190 5.18 5.86 12.81
CA THR A 190 6.39 6.16 12.04
C THR A 190 7.01 7.51 12.39
N ARG A 191 6.49 8.24 13.39
CA ARG A 191 6.93 9.63 13.64
C ARG A 191 8.42 9.76 13.92
N ASP A 192 9.00 8.76 14.61
CA ASP A 192 10.39 8.79 15.06
C ASP A 192 11.35 8.19 14.02
N GLU A 193 10.85 7.77 12.85
CA GLU A 193 11.67 7.34 11.72
C GLU A 193 12.43 8.52 11.09
N PRO A 194 13.54 8.27 10.37
CA PRO A 194 14.17 9.29 9.55
C PRO A 194 13.16 9.89 8.55
N ARG A 195 12.87 11.19 8.71
CA ARG A 195 11.83 11.95 7.96
C ARG A 195 10.39 11.51 8.27
N GLY A 196 10.19 10.84 9.40
CA GLY A 196 8.90 10.43 9.93
C GLY A 196 8.09 9.57 8.96
N PHE A 197 6.77 9.79 8.98
CA PHE A 197 5.82 9.17 8.06
C PHE A 197 6.18 9.29 6.60
N TRP A 198 6.66 10.46 6.19
CA TRP A 198 6.98 10.71 4.80
C TRP A 198 8.16 9.84 4.35
N GLY A 199 9.19 9.69 5.19
CA GLY A 199 10.29 8.77 4.96
C GLY A 199 9.84 7.31 4.84
N ALA A 200 8.86 6.90 5.66
CA ALA A 200 8.24 5.58 5.56
C ALA A 200 7.50 5.39 4.22
N LEU A 201 6.76 6.41 3.77
CA LEU A 201 6.09 6.38 2.45
C LEU A 201 7.09 6.23 1.31
N LEU A 202 8.14 7.05 1.33
CA LEU A 202 9.18 7.03 0.31
C LEU A 202 9.92 5.68 0.28
N THR A 203 10.17 5.08 1.45
CA THR A 203 10.81 3.76 1.54
C THR A 203 9.95 2.69 0.87
N ALA A 204 8.65 2.65 1.16
CA ALA A 204 7.72 1.70 0.53
C ALA A 204 7.59 1.95 -0.98
N ALA A 205 7.52 3.21 -1.41
CA ALA A 205 7.44 3.57 -2.83
C ALA A 205 8.72 3.20 -3.60
N SER A 206 9.89 3.39 -2.99
CA SER A 206 11.19 3.00 -3.57
C SER A 206 11.33 1.48 -3.67
N ALA A 207 10.90 0.73 -2.65
CA ALA A 207 10.84 -0.73 -2.72
C ALA A 207 9.94 -1.19 -3.88
N ARG A 208 8.77 -0.57 -4.02
CA ARG A 208 7.83 -0.81 -5.11
C ARG A 208 8.38 -0.43 -6.50
N ALA A 209 9.31 0.52 -6.59
CA ALA A 209 9.92 0.90 -7.87
C ALA A 209 11.11 0.01 -8.26
N VAL A 210 11.75 -0.67 -7.31
CA VAL A 210 13.04 -1.35 -7.51
C VAL A 210 12.99 -2.85 -7.23
N LEU A 211 12.40 -3.27 -6.11
CA LEU A 211 12.39 -4.67 -5.65
C LEU A 211 11.22 -5.45 -6.26
N ASP A 212 10.04 -4.83 -6.31
CA ASP A 212 8.84 -5.36 -6.94
C ASP A 212 8.38 -4.39 -8.05
N PRO A 213 9.15 -4.24 -9.14
CA PRO A 213 9.14 -3.02 -9.93
C PRO A 213 7.79 -2.78 -10.61
N ALA A 214 7.08 -1.74 -10.16
CA ALA A 214 6.03 -1.10 -10.92
C ALA A 214 6.60 -0.57 -12.26
N PRO A 215 5.85 -0.64 -13.37
CA PRO A 215 6.27 -0.04 -14.62
C PRO A 215 6.57 1.46 -14.44
N PRO A 216 7.77 1.93 -14.80
CA PRO A 216 8.07 3.35 -14.71
C PRO A 216 7.26 4.12 -15.74
N ALA A 217 6.97 5.38 -15.45
CA ALA A 217 6.33 6.29 -16.41
C ALA A 217 7.19 6.49 -17.66
N ARG A 218 8.52 6.40 -17.51
CA ARG A 218 9.46 6.43 -18.63
C ARG A 218 10.76 5.71 -18.29
N THR A 219 11.31 5.01 -19.29
CA THR A 219 12.70 4.58 -19.30
C THR A 219 13.47 5.38 -20.35
N VAL A 220 14.59 5.95 -19.97
CA VAL A 220 15.42 6.84 -20.79
C VAL A 220 16.82 6.27 -20.87
N GLN A 221 17.43 6.28 -22.06
CA GLN A 221 18.84 5.92 -22.25
C GLN A 221 19.72 7.18 -22.12
N TRP A 222 20.99 7.05 -21.75
CA TRP A 222 21.89 8.20 -21.56
C TRP A 222 22.01 9.05 -22.83
N SER A 223 22.14 8.41 -24.00
CA SER A 223 22.21 9.08 -25.31
C SER A 223 20.99 9.96 -25.61
N ALA A 224 19.84 9.67 -25.00
CA ALA A 224 18.58 10.39 -25.20
C ALA A 224 18.38 11.59 -24.25
N LEU A 225 19.35 11.92 -23.39
CA LEU A 225 19.29 13.09 -22.53
C LEU A 225 19.51 14.41 -23.31
N PRO A 226 18.82 15.51 -22.94
CA PRO A 226 17.89 15.64 -21.81
C PRO A 226 16.51 15.05 -22.09
N SER A 227 15.81 14.65 -21.03
CA SER A 227 14.46 14.07 -21.13
C SER A 227 13.55 14.59 -20.03
N TRP A 228 12.26 14.70 -20.33
CA TRP A 228 11.23 15.10 -19.39
C TRP A 228 10.03 14.15 -19.47
N THR A 229 9.37 13.92 -18.33
CA THR A 229 8.19 13.05 -18.23
C THR A 229 7.18 13.71 -17.29
N LEU A 230 5.97 13.96 -17.76
CA LEU A 230 4.85 14.41 -16.93
C LEU A 230 3.94 13.24 -16.60
N VAL A 231 3.61 13.09 -15.32
CA VAL A 231 2.60 12.17 -14.81
C VAL A 231 1.53 13.01 -14.12
N THR A 232 0.28 12.83 -14.53
CA THR A 232 -0.90 13.48 -13.91
C THR A 232 -1.75 12.42 -13.22
N GLY A 233 -2.64 12.83 -12.33
CA GLY A 233 -3.53 11.87 -11.66
C GLY A 233 -2.83 11.08 -10.55
N VAL A 234 -1.83 11.67 -9.89
CA VAL A 234 -1.10 11.00 -8.80
C VAL A 234 -1.84 11.24 -7.49
N ALA A 235 -2.58 10.23 -7.05
CA ALA A 235 -3.34 10.25 -5.81
C ALA A 235 -2.40 10.29 -4.59
N PRO A 236 -2.89 10.69 -3.39
CA PRO A 236 -2.13 10.54 -2.14
C PRO A 236 -1.66 9.11 -1.93
N THR A 237 -0.41 8.93 -1.49
CA THR A 237 0.34 7.64 -1.46
C THR A 237 0.67 7.00 -2.81
N GLY A 238 0.09 7.50 -3.91
CA GLY A 238 0.47 7.15 -5.26
C GLY A 238 1.88 7.62 -5.60
N GLN A 239 2.50 6.97 -6.57
CA GLN A 239 3.86 7.27 -7.01
C GLN A 239 3.99 7.39 -8.53
N ALA A 240 5.02 8.12 -8.94
CA ALA A 240 5.56 8.12 -10.29
C ALA A 240 7.03 7.73 -10.24
N SER A 241 7.52 7.04 -11.25
CA SER A 241 8.95 6.75 -11.37
C SER A 241 9.46 6.92 -12.79
N MET A 242 10.75 7.23 -12.90
CA MET A 242 11.48 7.29 -14.17
C MET A 242 12.80 6.56 -14.01
N VAL A 243 13.15 5.74 -14.99
CA VAL A 243 14.41 4.99 -15.02
C VAL A 243 15.33 5.62 -16.04
N LEU A 244 16.54 5.97 -15.63
CA LEU A 244 17.64 6.32 -16.52
C LEU A 244 18.62 5.15 -16.58
N ASP A 245 18.72 4.56 -17.76
CA ASP A 245 19.71 3.55 -18.10
C ASP A 245 21.05 4.23 -18.45
N LEU A 246 22.13 3.77 -17.82
CA LEU A 246 23.47 4.31 -17.97
C LEU A 246 24.38 3.40 -18.80
N GLY A 247 23.82 2.40 -19.50
CA GLY A 247 24.59 1.45 -20.30
C GLY A 247 25.50 2.10 -21.37
N ASP A 248 25.12 3.26 -21.88
CA ASP A 248 25.85 4.08 -22.86
C ASP A 248 26.43 5.38 -22.29
N ALA A 249 26.48 5.53 -20.96
CA ALA A 249 27.10 6.68 -20.32
C ALA A 249 28.64 6.62 -20.40
N PRO A 250 29.34 7.74 -20.68
CA PRO A 250 30.79 7.78 -20.64
C PRO A 250 31.31 7.63 -19.20
N LEU A 251 32.59 7.23 -19.07
CA LEU A 251 33.27 7.23 -17.77
C LEU A 251 33.22 8.64 -17.15
N ARG A 252 32.94 8.71 -15.85
CA ARG A 252 32.80 9.96 -15.08
C ARG A 252 31.65 10.88 -15.52
N ALA A 253 30.64 10.33 -16.18
CA ALA A 253 29.39 11.03 -16.42
C ALA A 253 28.77 11.60 -15.14
N ALA A 254 28.13 12.76 -15.26
CA ALA A 254 27.34 13.40 -14.22
C ALA A 254 25.95 13.76 -14.76
N VAL A 255 24.94 13.62 -13.92
CA VAL A 255 23.54 13.88 -14.30
C VAL A 255 22.85 14.77 -13.29
N GLY A 256 22.07 15.71 -13.80
CA GLY A 256 21.14 16.53 -13.05
C GLY A 256 19.74 15.96 -13.16
N VAL A 257 19.03 16.00 -12.04
CA VAL A 257 17.64 15.59 -11.92
C VAL A 257 16.84 16.74 -11.33
N TRP A 258 15.68 17.03 -11.92
CA TRP A 258 14.75 18.04 -11.43
C TRP A 258 13.33 17.48 -11.39
N VAL A 259 12.62 17.78 -10.30
CA VAL A 259 11.22 17.47 -10.08
C VAL A 259 10.47 18.79 -9.97
N HIS A 260 9.42 18.95 -10.77
CA HIS A 260 8.42 20.00 -10.63
C HIS A 260 7.06 19.33 -10.41
N ALA A 261 6.35 19.66 -9.35
CA ALA A 261 5.11 19.01 -8.96
C ALA A 261 4.06 20.02 -8.53
N SER A 262 2.80 19.59 -8.41
CA SER A 262 1.73 20.49 -7.99
C SER A 262 2.02 21.11 -6.62
N PRO A 263 2.00 22.45 -6.48
CA PRO A 263 2.46 23.14 -5.27
C PRO A 263 1.47 23.07 -4.09
N TYR A 264 0.25 22.59 -4.34
CA TYR A 264 -0.76 22.33 -3.31
C TYR A 264 -0.65 20.92 -2.73
N HIS A 265 0.24 20.07 -3.26
CA HIS A 265 0.59 18.77 -2.68
C HIS A 265 1.96 18.85 -2.01
N ARG A 266 2.12 17.99 -1.01
CA ARG A 266 3.41 17.57 -0.49
C ARG A 266 3.91 16.39 -1.29
N TRP A 267 5.22 16.38 -1.53
CA TRP A 267 5.87 15.31 -2.27
C TRP A 267 7.14 14.88 -1.57
N MET A 268 7.58 13.67 -1.89
CA MET A 268 8.96 13.26 -1.64
C MET A 268 9.54 12.63 -2.89
N ALA A 269 10.84 12.81 -3.06
CA ALA A 269 11.60 12.20 -4.14
C ALA A 269 12.77 11.37 -3.59
N SER A 270 13.07 10.26 -4.27
CA SER A 270 14.27 9.47 -4.06
C SER A 270 14.92 9.19 -5.41
N LEU A 271 16.22 9.40 -5.50
CA LEU A 271 17.03 9.01 -6.64
C LEU A 271 17.88 7.80 -6.23
N VAL A 272 17.42 6.61 -6.59
CA VAL A 272 18.04 5.34 -6.22
C VAL A 272 19.08 4.94 -7.28
N ARG A 273 20.27 4.54 -6.83
CA ARG A 273 21.37 4.06 -7.67
C ARG A 273 21.38 2.55 -7.67
N LEU A 274 21.37 1.94 -8.86
CA LEU A 274 21.42 0.49 -9.03
C LEU A 274 22.67 0.06 -9.78
N ASP A 275 23.24 -1.07 -9.39
CA ASP A 275 24.28 -1.75 -10.17
C ASP A 275 23.67 -2.56 -11.34
N ARG A 276 24.52 -3.29 -12.07
CA ARG A 276 24.11 -4.12 -13.22
C ARG A 276 23.22 -5.30 -12.82
N ASP A 277 23.34 -5.77 -11.58
CA ASP A 277 22.55 -6.86 -11.03
C ASP A 277 21.22 -6.35 -10.43
N GLY A 278 20.98 -5.04 -10.45
CA GLY A 278 19.80 -4.40 -9.86
C GLY A 278 19.89 -4.18 -8.36
N ARG A 279 21.06 -4.35 -7.74
CA ARG A 279 21.25 -4.10 -6.31
C ARG A 279 21.34 -2.60 -6.03
N VAL A 280 20.74 -2.18 -4.92
CA VAL A 280 20.76 -0.79 -4.47
C VAL A 280 22.16 -0.44 -3.94
N LEU A 281 22.82 0.52 -4.58
CA LEU A 281 24.12 1.07 -4.16
C LEU A 281 23.97 2.23 -3.17
N GLY A 282 22.80 2.87 -3.16
CA GLY A 282 22.46 4.00 -2.31
C GLY A 282 21.36 4.86 -2.93
N SER A 283 20.89 5.85 -2.20
CA SER A 283 19.91 6.82 -2.70
C SER A 283 20.25 8.24 -2.26
N VAL A 284 19.75 9.21 -3.02
CA VAL A 284 19.69 10.61 -2.62
C VAL A 284 18.22 10.94 -2.49
N ASP A 285 17.79 11.28 -1.28
CA ASP A 285 16.39 11.52 -1.03
C ASP A 285 16.15 12.98 -0.67
N SER A 286 14.95 13.47 -0.98
CA SER A 286 14.49 14.79 -0.57
C SER A 286 14.07 14.82 0.90
N GLU A 287 14.03 16.03 1.46
CA GLU A 287 13.08 16.35 2.52
C GLU A 287 11.65 16.46 1.95
N LEU A 288 10.67 16.85 2.77
CA LEU A 288 9.31 17.09 2.28
C LEU A 288 9.30 18.27 1.30
N ILE A 289 8.87 18.02 0.07
CA ILE A 289 8.81 19.02 -1.01
C ILE A 289 7.46 19.73 -0.91
N SER A 290 7.48 20.98 -0.47
CA SER A 290 6.30 21.80 -0.18
C SER A 290 5.98 22.87 -1.23
N ASN A 291 7.00 23.31 -1.97
CA ASN A 291 6.90 24.29 -3.05
C ASN A 291 6.74 23.64 -4.44
N GLY A 292 6.70 22.30 -4.49
CA GLY A 292 6.66 21.54 -5.72
C GLY A 292 7.99 21.39 -6.45
N GLU A 293 9.12 21.85 -5.89
CA GLU A 293 10.41 21.80 -6.59
C GLU A 293 11.48 21.03 -5.81
N TRP A 294 12.19 20.14 -6.49
CA TRP A 294 13.37 19.46 -5.95
C TRP A 294 14.37 19.17 -7.05
N SER A 295 15.66 19.20 -6.71
CA SER A 295 16.71 18.82 -7.65
C SER A 295 17.87 18.12 -6.94
N ALA A 296 18.56 17.29 -7.69
CA ALA A 296 19.76 16.60 -7.25
C ALA A 296 20.75 16.45 -8.41
N GLN A 297 22.03 16.40 -8.07
CA GLN A 297 23.10 16.05 -8.99
C GLN A 297 23.74 14.74 -8.52
N VAL A 298 24.04 13.86 -9.48
CA VAL A 298 24.79 12.64 -9.23
C VAL A 298 26.05 12.66 -10.08
N ASP A 299 27.17 12.78 -9.38
CA ASP A 299 28.51 12.65 -9.95
C ASP A 299 29.04 11.22 -9.79
N ALA A 300 30.12 10.92 -10.51
CA ALA A 300 30.89 9.68 -10.40
C ALA A 300 30.01 8.43 -10.54
N LEU A 301 29.34 8.30 -11.70
CA LEU A 301 28.48 7.16 -12.05
C LEU A 301 29.24 5.83 -12.28
N GLU A 302 30.49 5.72 -11.83
CA GLU A 302 31.29 4.51 -11.94
C GLU A 302 30.65 3.39 -11.10
N GLY A 303 30.35 2.25 -11.74
CA GLY A 303 29.67 1.12 -11.11
C GLY A 303 28.13 1.23 -11.03
N VAL A 304 27.56 2.39 -11.37
CA VAL A 304 26.11 2.58 -11.44
C VAL A 304 25.63 2.22 -12.84
N ALA A 305 24.68 1.29 -12.96
CA ALA A 305 24.07 0.89 -14.22
C ALA A 305 22.75 1.60 -14.50
N LYS A 306 21.99 1.92 -13.45
CA LYS A 306 20.70 2.61 -13.58
C LYS A 306 20.51 3.61 -12.45
N LEU A 307 19.80 4.69 -12.76
CA LEU A 307 19.20 5.57 -11.77
C LEU A 307 17.68 5.44 -11.84
N VAL A 308 17.03 5.32 -10.68
CA VAL A 308 15.57 5.29 -10.58
C VAL A 308 15.14 6.49 -9.77
N LEU A 309 14.52 7.46 -10.43
CA LEU A 309 13.83 8.55 -9.75
C LEU A 309 12.45 8.06 -9.36
N VAL A 310 12.14 8.12 -8.07
CA VAL A 310 10.83 7.79 -7.50
C VAL A 310 10.28 9.05 -6.87
N VAL A 311 9.05 9.42 -7.20
CA VAL A 311 8.35 10.54 -6.56
C VAL A 311 7.03 10.03 -6.00
N VAL A 312 6.78 10.24 -4.71
CA VAL A 312 5.55 9.83 -4.01
C VAL A 312 4.76 11.05 -3.57
N SER A 313 3.45 11.00 -3.75
CA SER A 313 2.51 12.03 -3.30
C SER A 313 2.18 11.81 -1.83
N ALA A 314 2.38 12.85 -1.02
CA ALA A 314 1.98 12.89 0.38
C ALA A 314 0.56 13.50 0.57
N GLY A 315 -0.10 13.93 -0.52
CA GLY A 315 -1.36 14.69 -0.46
C GLY A 315 -1.16 16.12 0.00
N ASP A 316 -2.22 16.80 0.42
CA ASP A 316 -2.25 18.22 0.82
C ASP A 316 -2.17 18.45 2.35
N GLU A 317 -1.71 17.43 3.12
CA GLU A 317 -1.76 17.34 4.60
C GLU A 317 -3.18 17.29 5.20
N GLN A 318 -4.19 17.80 4.49
CA GLN A 318 -5.61 17.69 4.85
C GLN A 318 -6.19 16.43 4.22
N MET A 319 -5.90 15.29 4.82
CA MET A 319 -6.68 14.08 4.54
C MET A 319 -8.01 14.13 5.29
N ASP A 320 -8.73 15.25 5.22
CA ASP A 320 -10.08 15.37 5.75
C ASP A 320 -11.00 14.57 4.82
N PRO A 321 -11.58 13.44 5.26
CA PRO A 321 -12.53 12.67 4.46
C PRO A 321 -13.82 13.47 4.15
N ASP A 322 -13.99 14.63 4.81
CA ASP A 322 -15.13 15.53 4.70
C ASP A 322 -14.79 16.85 3.96
N GLY A 323 -13.51 17.06 3.63
CA GLY A 323 -13.02 18.20 2.84
C GLY A 323 -13.34 18.07 1.35
N GLU A 324 -13.04 19.11 0.55
CA GLU A 324 -13.00 18.93 -0.91
C GLU A 324 -12.09 17.73 -1.23
N PRO A 325 -12.43 16.86 -2.19
CA PRO A 325 -11.61 15.70 -2.51
C PRO A 325 -10.19 16.15 -2.79
N ILE A 326 -9.23 15.53 -2.08
CA ILE A 326 -7.80 15.76 -2.30
C ILE A 326 -7.56 15.56 -3.80
N ARG A 327 -7.26 16.65 -4.49
CA ARG A 327 -7.20 16.63 -5.95
C ARG A 327 -5.98 15.85 -6.36
N ASP A 328 -6.10 14.87 -7.24
CA ASP A 328 -4.92 14.17 -7.74
C ASP A 328 -3.85 15.16 -8.22
N GLY A 329 -2.61 14.90 -7.80
CA GLY A 329 -1.48 15.76 -8.12
C GLY A 329 -0.93 15.48 -9.52
N TRP A 330 0.05 16.30 -9.91
CA TRP A 330 0.87 16.03 -11.08
C TRP A 330 2.34 16.22 -10.72
N VAL A 331 3.21 15.51 -11.44
CA VAL A 331 4.66 15.59 -11.31
C VAL A 331 5.34 15.51 -12.67
N ALA A 332 6.21 16.46 -12.94
CA ALA A 332 7.15 16.49 -14.05
C ALA A 332 8.55 16.14 -13.54
N MET A 333 9.12 15.08 -14.12
CA MET A 333 10.46 14.58 -13.83
C MET A 333 11.38 14.89 -15.02
N ASN A 334 12.51 15.53 -14.75
CA ASN A 334 13.48 15.94 -15.76
C ASN A 334 14.85 15.38 -15.43
N VAL A 335 15.56 14.91 -16.46
CA VAL A 335 16.94 14.44 -16.37
C VAL A 335 17.78 15.06 -17.48
N GLY A 336 19.00 15.47 -17.16
CA GLY A 336 19.90 16.12 -18.10
C GLY A 336 21.37 15.88 -17.75
N ARG A 337 22.24 15.92 -18.76
CA ARG A 337 23.70 15.85 -18.55
C ARG A 337 24.17 17.15 -17.91
N ILE A 338 25.15 17.04 -17.01
CA ILE A 338 25.87 18.19 -16.43
C ILE A 338 27.31 18.17 -16.94
#